data_AF-A0A1G7ZGR4-F1
#
_entry.id   AF-A0A1G7ZGR4-F1
#
_cell.length_a   1.000
_cell.length_b   1.000
_cell.length_c   1.000
_cell.angle_alpha   90.00
_cell.angle_beta   90.00
_cell.angle_gamma   90.00
#
_symmetry.space_group_name_H-M   'P 1'
#
loop_
_entity.id
_entity.type
_entity.pdbx_description
1 polymer ?
#
loop_
_entity_poly.entity_id
_entity_poly.type
_entity_poly.pdbx_seq_one_letter_code
_entity_poly.pdbx_strand_id
1 'polypeptide(L)'
;MSSAVSTRTSTEVLELAVEQVLAAVRPASLGDPVAGARHAEESLRDALRDTGPVADDNVALRYALACAEAACEHLKYCEIQEARTLLTAARGQLVLARSAA
;
A
#
# COMPACT_ATOMS: atom_id res chain seq x y z
N MET A 1 20.31 15.69 -9.69
CA MET A 1 19.17 16.14 -8.87
C MET A 1 17.84 15.45 -9.22
N SER A 2 17.79 14.37 -10.03
CA SER A 2 16.53 13.71 -10.43
C SER A 2 15.97 12.65 -9.47
N SER A 3 16.79 12.08 -8.57
CA SER A 3 16.37 10.93 -7.76
C SER A 3 15.37 11.29 -6.66
N ALA A 4 15.59 12.39 -5.91
CA ALA A 4 14.69 12.80 -4.83
C ALA A 4 13.28 13.19 -5.30
N VAL A 5 13.17 13.82 -6.47
CA VAL A 5 11.86 14.16 -7.09
C VAL A 5 11.13 12.89 -7.53
N SER A 6 11.84 11.93 -8.12
CA SER A 6 11.25 10.67 -8.58
C SER A 6 10.70 9.83 -7.41
N THR A 7 11.44 9.77 -6.29
CA THR A 7 11.03 9.00 -5.09
C THR A 7 9.81 9.62 -4.40
N ARG A 8 9.70 10.96 -4.38
CA ARG A 8 8.54 11.66 -3.80
C ARG A 8 7.26 11.30 -4.56
N THR A 9 7.32 11.28 -5.90
CA THR A 9 6.19 10.89 -6.74
C THR A 9 5.78 9.43 -6.53
N SER A 10 6.73 8.49 -6.44
CA SER A 10 6.41 7.07 -6.20
C SER A 10 5.79 6.81 -4.83
N THR A 11 6.27 7.51 -3.78
CA THR A 11 5.72 7.39 -2.43
C THR A 11 4.28 7.90 -2.37
N GLU A 12 3.97 9.01 -3.05
CA GLU A 12 2.63 9.58 -3.13
C GLU A 12 1.65 8.68 -3.88
N VAL A 13 2.10 8.05 -4.98
CA VAL A 13 1.30 7.07 -5.73
C VAL A 13 0.96 5.86 -4.85
N LEU A 14 1.93 5.32 -4.11
CA LEU A 14 1.70 4.19 -3.21
C LEU A 14 0.74 4.57 -2.06
N GLU A 15 0.88 5.77 -1.49
CA GLU A 15 -0.02 6.26 -0.44
C GLU A 15 -1.47 6.37 -0.94
N LEU A 16 -1.67 6.93 -2.13
CA LEU A 16 -2.98 7.01 -2.76
C LEU A 16 -3.59 5.61 -2.98
N ALA A 17 -2.80 4.66 -3.49
CA ALA A 17 -3.26 3.30 -3.70
C ALA A 17 -3.66 2.61 -2.39
N VAL A 18 -2.85 2.76 -1.33
CA VAL A 18 -3.15 2.22 0.01
C VAL A 18 -4.46 2.81 0.55
N GLU A 19 -4.69 4.11 0.38
CA GLU A 19 -5.92 4.77 0.81
C GLU A 19 -7.16 4.31 0.05
N GLN A 20 -7.04 4.15 -1.27
CA GLN A 20 -8.11 3.62 -2.12
C GLN A 20 -8.47 2.18 -1.74
N VAL A 21 -7.45 1.33 -1.55
CA VAL A 21 -7.64 -0.06 -1.14
C VAL A 21 -8.31 -0.12 0.25
N LEU A 22 -7.84 0.67 1.22
CA LEU A 22 -8.47 0.78 2.54
C LEU A 22 -9.94 1.17 2.49
N ALA A 23 -10.34 2.01 1.53
CA ALA A 23 -11.73 2.40 1.31
C ALA A 23 -12.54 1.27 0.65
N ALA A 24 -11.96 0.58 -0.33
CA ALA A 24 -12.59 -0.50 -1.07
C ALA A 24 -12.87 -1.74 -0.21
N VAL A 25 -11.96 -2.08 0.72
CA VAL A 25 -12.09 -3.27 1.56
C VAL A 25 -12.84 -3.04 2.87
N ARG A 26 -13.52 -1.89 3.03
CA ARG A 26 -14.39 -1.68 4.18
C ARG A 26 -15.55 -2.67 4.13
N PRO A 27 -15.95 -3.29 5.25
CA PRO A 27 -17.04 -4.26 5.27
C PRO A 27 -18.35 -3.74 4.64
N ALA A 28 -18.66 -2.45 4.81
CA ALA A 28 -19.85 -1.82 4.22
C ALA A 28 -19.73 -1.52 2.71
N SER A 29 -18.52 -1.50 2.16
CA SER A 29 -18.25 -1.25 0.74
C SER A 29 -18.24 -2.54 -0.09
N LEU A 30 -18.04 -3.69 0.57
CA LEU A 30 -17.94 -4.98 -0.10
C LEU A 30 -19.34 -5.55 -0.37
N GLY A 31 -19.83 -5.40 -1.61
CA GLY A 31 -21.00 -6.12 -2.08
C GLY A 31 -20.72 -7.63 -2.18
N ASP A 32 -19.72 -7.99 -2.98
CA ASP A 32 -19.10 -9.31 -3.00
C ASP A 32 -17.69 -9.22 -2.39
N PRO A 33 -17.46 -9.82 -1.20
CA PRO A 33 -16.15 -9.78 -0.54
C PRO A 33 -15.02 -10.40 -1.36
N VAL A 34 -15.28 -11.45 -2.14
CA VAL A 34 -14.25 -12.15 -2.91
C VAL A 34 -13.83 -11.32 -4.12
N ALA A 35 -14.81 -10.85 -4.90
CA ALA A 35 -14.53 -9.99 -6.05
C ALA A 35 -13.89 -8.66 -5.61
N GLY A 36 -14.37 -8.08 -4.51
CA GLY A 36 -13.81 -6.86 -3.94
C GLY A 36 -12.38 -7.04 -3.43
N ALA A 37 -12.10 -8.14 -2.71
CA ALA A 37 -10.75 -8.46 -2.26
C ALA A 37 -9.79 -8.63 -3.44
N ARG A 38 -10.20 -9.38 -4.47
CA ARG A 38 -9.39 -9.59 -5.66
C ARG A 38 -9.08 -8.29 -6.41
N HIS A 39 -10.06 -7.42 -6.59
CA HIS A 39 -9.85 -6.13 -7.24
C HIS A 39 -8.89 -5.22 -6.44
N ALA A 40 -9.09 -5.17 -5.12
CA ALA A 40 -8.21 -4.47 -4.19
C ALA A 40 -6.77 -5.01 -4.24
N GLU A 41 -6.63 -6.33 -4.30
CA GLU A 41 -5.36 -7.04 -4.41
C GLU A 41 -4.62 -6.65 -5.71
N GLU A 42 -5.30 -6.76 -6.86
CA GLU A 42 -4.75 -6.39 -8.17
C GLU A 42 -4.28 -4.93 -8.18
N SER A 43 -5.11 -4.01 -7.68
CA SER A 43 -4.77 -2.58 -7.60
C SER A 43 -3.56 -2.29 -6.70
N LEU A 44 -3.46 -2.95 -5.55
CA LEU A 44 -2.33 -2.77 -4.64
C LEU A 44 -1.03 -3.33 -5.23
N ARG A 45 -1.12 -4.49 -5.88
CA ARG A 45 0.03 -5.14 -6.52
C ARG A 45 0.61 -4.27 -7.64
N ASP A 46 -0.24 -3.61 -8.43
CA ASP A 46 0.23 -2.72 -9.49
C ASP A 46 0.95 -1.49 -8.93
N ALA A 47 0.42 -0.87 -7.87
CA ALA A 47 1.10 0.25 -7.21
C ALA A 47 2.45 -0.15 -6.59
N LEU A 48 2.55 -1.36 -6.03
CA LEU A 48 3.81 -1.90 -5.51
C LEU A 48 4.87 -2.08 -6.61
N ARG A 49 4.47 -2.56 -7.79
CA ARG A 49 5.39 -2.68 -8.95
C ARG A 49 5.89 -1.32 -9.41
N ASP A 50 5.02 -0.31 -9.43
CA ASP A 50 5.36 1.03 -9.90
C ASP A 50 6.23 1.83 -8.91
N THR A 51 6.29 1.41 -7.64
CA THR A 51 7.12 2.08 -6.62
C THR A 51 8.62 1.91 -6.89
N GLY A 52 9.02 0.84 -7.59
CA GLY A 52 10.40 0.57 -7.96
C GLY A 52 11.33 0.28 -6.76
N PRO A 53 12.64 0.12 -6.99
CA PRO A 53 13.60 -0.17 -5.93
C PRO A 53 13.76 1.02 -4.98
N VAL A 54 13.64 0.76 -3.68
CA VAL A 54 13.77 1.77 -2.62
C VAL A 54 15.22 1.86 -2.16
N ALA A 55 15.72 3.09 -2.02
CA ALA A 55 17.03 3.35 -1.45
C ALA A 55 17.08 2.87 0.02
N ASP A 56 18.21 2.27 0.40
CA ASP A 56 18.34 1.55 1.67
C ASP A 56 18.23 2.43 2.93
N ASP A 57 18.32 3.75 2.76
CA ASP A 57 18.28 4.75 3.83
C ASP A 57 16.85 5.12 4.28
N ASN A 58 15.83 4.91 3.44
CA ASN A 58 14.44 5.23 3.80
C ASN A 58 13.75 4.05 4.51
N VAL A 59 14.08 3.86 5.79
CA VAL A 59 13.56 2.78 6.63
C VAL A 59 12.03 2.76 6.70
N ALA A 60 11.40 3.93 6.80
CA ALA A 60 9.93 4.04 6.85
C ALA A 60 9.29 3.54 5.55
N LEU A 61 9.84 3.91 4.39
CA LEU A 61 9.33 3.43 3.11
C LEU A 61 9.49 1.91 2.96
N ARG A 62 10.58 1.31 3.44
CA ARG A 62 10.74 -0.16 3.46
C ARG A 62 9.69 -0.85 4.31
N TYR A 63 9.37 -0.32 5.49
CA TYR A 63 8.30 -0.87 6.32
C TYR A 63 6.92 -0.68 5.68
N ALA A 64 6.67 0.45 5.03
CA ALA A 64 5.44 0.65 4.28
C ALA A 64 5.25 -0.40 3.18
N LEU A 65 6.29 -0.65 2.38
CA LEU A 65 6.29 -1.67 1.34
C LEU A 65 6.05 -3.07 1.90
N ALA A 66 6.79 -3.47 2.94
CA ALA A 66 6.62 -4.79 3.55
C ALA A 66 5.20 -5.00 4.09
N CYS A 67 4.60 -3.98 4.70
CA CYS A 67 3.21 -4.04 5.15
C CYS A 67 2.22 -4.13 3.97
N ALA A 68 2.43 -3.37 2.91
CA ALA A 68 1.57 -3.41 1.72
C ALA A 68 1.69 -4.74 0.96
N GLU A 69 2.89 -5.31 0.83
CA GLU A 69 3.11 -6.65 0.26
C GLU A 69 2.42 -7.75 1.08
N ALA A 70 2.55 -7.70 2.41
CA ALA A 70 1.84 -8.63 3.29
C ALA A 70 0.32 -8.47 3.16
N ALA A 71 -0.19 -7.24 3.06
CA ALA A 71 -1.61 -6.99 2.84
C ALA A 71 -2.10 -7.59 1.52
N CYS A 72 -1.31 -7.51 0.44
CA CYS A 72 -1.60 -8.19 -0.83
C CYS A 72 -1.83 -9.70 -0.64
N GLU A 73 -0.98 -10.39 0.13
CA GLU A 73 -1.15 -11.83 0.36
C GLU A 73 -2.43 -12.13 1.18
N HIS A 74 -2.77 -11.31 2.18
CA HIS A 74 -4.03 -11.47 2.92
C HIS A 74 -5.27 -11.21 2.04
N LEU A 75 -5.22 -10.22 1.14
CA LEU A 75 -6.34 -9.96 0.21
C LEU A 75 -6.59 -11.14 -0.73
N LYS A 76 -5.54 -11.81 -1.19
CA LYS A 76 -5.63 -13.03 -2.02
C LYS A 76 -6.41 -14.16 -1.35
N TYR A 77 -6.38 -14.25 -0.02
CA TYR A 77 -7.15 -15.24 0.76
C TYR A 77 -8.42 -14.67 1.40
N CYS A 78 -8.84 -13.45 1.01
CA CYS A 78 -10.01 -12.77 1.57
C CYS A 78 -9.93 -12.54 3.10
N GLU A 79 -8.71 -12.43 3.65
CA GLU A 79 -8.44 -12.12 5.06
C GLU A 79 -8.51 -10.59 5.27
N ILE A 80 -9.74 -10.06 5.15
CA ILE A 80 -9.97 -8.60 5.03
C ILE A 80 -9.51 -7.82 6.27
N GLN A 81 -9.63 -8.38 7.48
CA GLN A 81 -9.25 -7.65 8.69
C GLN A 81 -7.74 -7.54 8.85
N GLU A 82 -7.02 -8.61 8.53
CA GLU A 82 -5.58 -8.71 8.53
C GLU A 82 -5.00 -7.75 7.47
N ALA A 83 -5.53 -7.81 6.24
CA ALA A 83 -5.17 -6.89 5.17
C ALA A 83 -5.36 -5.42 5.59
N ARG A 84 -6.49 -5.08 6.21
CA ARG A 84 -6.76 -3.71 6.70
C ARG A 84 -5.80 -3.26 7.79
N THR A 85 -5.43 -4.15 8.68
CA THR A 85 -4.48 -3.86 9.76
C THR A 85 -3.12 -3.49 9.17
N LEU A 86 -2.64 -4.27 8.21
CA LEU A 86 -1.37 -4.04 7.52
C LEU A 86 -1.40 -2.78 6.65
N LEU A 87 -2.48 -2.53 5.91
CA LEU A 87 -2.64 -1.30 5.14
C LEU A 87 -2.66 -0.04 6.01
N THR A 88 -3.25 -0.13 7.21
CA THR A 88 -3.24 0.96 8.18
C THR A 88 -1.82 1.24 8.68
N ALA A 89 -1.05 0.19 8.95
CA ALA A 89 0.36 0.31 9.30
C ALA A 89 1.19 0.90 8.14
N ALA A 90 0.97 0.43 6.91
CA ALA A 90 1.62 0.92 5.71
C ALA A 90 1.40 2.43 5.52
N ARG A 91 0.14 2.88 5.62
CA ARG A 91 -0.21 4.31 5.53
C ARG A 91 0.53 5.15 6.58
N GLY A 92 0.60 4.67 7.82
CA GLY A 92 1.34 5.36 8.88
C GLY A 92 2.83 5.53 8.53
N GLN A 93 3.45 4.50 7.97
CA GLN A 93 4.85 4.53 7.54
C GLN A 93 5.07 5.44 6.31
N LEU A 94 4.12 5.50 5.36
CA LEU A 94 4.20 6.39 4.20
C LEU A 94 4.18 7.87 4.61
N VAL A 95 3.33 8.23 5.57
CA VAL A 95 3.30 9.60 6.14
C VAL A 95 4.65 9.96 6.77
N LEU A 96 5.28 9.02 7.49
CA LEU A 96 6.61 9.22 8.08
C LEU A 96 7.70 9.34 7.01
N ALA A 97 7.68 8.46 6.00
CA ALA A 97 8.63 8.46 4.89
C ALA A 97 8.60 9.78 4.09
N ARG A 98 7.41 10.33 3.85
CA ARG A 98 7.24 11.64 3.19
C ARG A 98 7.74 12.80 4.04
N SER A 99 7.58 12.73 5.36
CA SER A 99 7.99 13.79 6.28
C SER A 99 9.51 13.82 6.51
N ALA A 100 10.21 12.74 6.17
CA ALA A 100 11.66 12.61 6.29
C ALA A 100 12.44 12.94 5.00
N ALA A 101 11.73 13.22 3.88
CA ALA A 101 12.29 13.46 2.53
C ALA A 101 12.23 14.93 2.10
#